data_AF-A0A822FI91-F1
#
_entry.id   AF-A0A822FI91-F1
#
_cell.length_a   1.000
_cell.length_b   1.000
_cell.length_c   1.000
_cell.angle_alpha   90.00
_cell.angle_beta   90.00
_cell.angle_gamma   90.00
#
_symmetry.space_group_name_H-M   'P 1'
#
loop_
_entity.id
_entity.type
_entity.pdbx_description
1 polymer ?
#
loop_
_entity_poly.entity_id
_entity_poly.type
_entity_poly.pdbx_seq_one_letter_code
_entity_poly.pdbx_strand_id
1 'polypeptide(L)'
;MAFPMLVDRDFQVSTDLQNIASNDSIKISNSQRTLVINSRTARDCDEWTKNLSNLTEQAKDFVNETRSRFDSYVPVRANQLVYWFINGKTYMEAVAKAW
;
A
#
# COMPACT_ATOMS: atom_id res chain seq x y z
N MET A 1 -5.25 -18.68 3.55
CA MET A 1 -5.58 -17.34 3.01
C MET A 1 -4.41 -16.42 3.32
N ALA A 2 -3.79 -15.82 2.30
CA ALA A 2 -2.79 -14.78 2.50
C ALA A 2 -3.49 -13.43 2.41
N PHE A 3 -3.37 -12.59 3.43
CA PHE A 3 -3.91 -11.23 3.39
C PHE A 3 -2.90 -10.32 2.69
N PRO A 4 -3.28 -9.59 1.62
CA PRO A 4 -2.37 -8.67 0.95
C PRO A 4 -1.97 -7.52 1.88
N MET A 5 -0.71 -7.08 1.81
CA MET A 5 -0.24 -5.88 2.53
C MET A 5 -0.35 -4.71 1.57
N LEU A 6 -1.13 -3.70 1.96
CA LEU A 6 -1.32 -2.50 1.15
C LEU A 6 -0.28 -1.45 1.57
N VAL A 7 0.12 -0.64 0.60
CA VAL A 7 0.93 0.55 0.84
C VAL A 7 0.00 1.66 1.33
N ASP A 8 0.32 2.21 2.49
CA ASP A 8 -0.35 3.34 3.10
C ASP A 8 0.68 4.37 3.58
N ARG A 9 0.22 5.39 4.31
CA ARG A 9 1.05 6.49 4.82
C ARG A 9 2.12 6.04 5.81
N ASP A 10 1.87 4.96 6.52
CA ASP A 10 2.77 4.38 7.52
C ASP A 10 3.63 3.25 6.91
N PHE A 11 3.63 3.10 5.58
CA PHE A 11 4.39 2.07 4.90
C PHE A 11 5.90 2.33 5.03
N GLN A 12 6.59 1.44 5.72
CA GLN A 12 8.02 1.54 6.01
C GLN A 12 8.73 0.22 5.75
N VAL A 13 9.95 0.33 5.26
CA VAL A 13 10.86 -0.79 5.00
C VAL A 13 12.14 -0.51 5.77
N SER A 14 12.54 -1.42 6.64
CA SER A 14 13.76 -1.28 7.45
C SER A 14 14.53 -2.59 7.52
N THR A 15 15.85 -2.51 7.42
CA THR A 15 16.78 -3.63 7.67
C THR A 15 17.40 -3.54 9.07
N ASP A 16 17.31 -2.38 9.73
CA ASP A 16 17.77 -2.21 11.11
C ASP A 16 16.75 -2.81 12.08
N LEU A 17 17.03 -4.04 12.50
CA LEU A 17 16.18 -4.83 13.37
C LEU A 17 16.89 -5.11 14.68
N GLN A 18 16.80 -4.15 15.60
CA GLN A 18 17.22 -4.38 16.98
C GLN A 18 16.41 -5.56 17.56
N ASN A 19 17.11 -6.62 17.96
CA ASN A 19 16.60 -7.89 18.53
C ASN A 19 16.23 -9.03 17.55
N ILE A 20 16.59 -8.98 16.26
CA ILE A 20 16.45 -10.16 15.38
C ILE A 20 17.80 -10.85 15.19
N ALA A 21 17.81 -12.18 15.40
CA ALA A 21 19.01 -13.02 15.41
C ALA A 21 19.68 -13.19 14.03
N SER A 22 19.06 -12.71 12.95
CA SER A 22 19.57 -12.81 11.58
C SER A 22 19.85 -11.41 11.02
N ASN A 23 21.11 -11.18 10.63
CA ASN A 23 21.57 -9.94 9.98
C ASN A 23 20.89 -9.69 8.62
N ASP A 24 20.27 -10.73 8.03
CA ASP A 24 19.72 -10.69 6.68
C ASP A 24 18.19 -10.70 6.70
N SER A 25 17.60 -9.81 7.50
CA SER A 25 16.14 -9.70 7.66
C SER A 25 15.60 -8.33 7.25
N ILE A 26 14.40 -8.33 6.69
CA ILE A 26 13.69 -7.13 6.24
C ILE A 26 12.41 -7.02 7.05
N LYS A 27 12.20 -5.87 7.68
CA LYS A 27 10.93 -5.50 8.30
C LYS A 27 10.16 -4.59 7.36
N ILE A 28 8.91 -4.96 7.12
CA ILE A 28 7.94 -4.18 6.36
C ILE A 28 6.77 -3.90 7.29
N SER A 29 6.46 -2.64 7.53
CA SER A 29 5.31 -2.24 8.36
C SER A 29 4.40 -1.30 7.61
N ASN A 30 3.12 -1.32 7.98
CA ASN A 30 2.11 -0.35 7.56
C ASN A 30 1.17 -0.05 8.75
N SER A 31 0.11 0.72 8.53
CA SER A 31 -0.84 1.13 9.59
C SER A 31 -1.52 -0.04 10.32
N GLN A 32 -1.55 -1.23 9.72
CA GLN A 32 -2.27 -2.39 10.23
C GLN A 32 -1.38 -3.45 10.86
N ARG A 33 -0.17 -3.65 10.34
CA ARG A 33 0.69 -4.76 10.76
C ARG A 33 2.16 -4.57 10.40
N THR A 34 2.98 -5.42 11.01
CA THR A 34 4.39 -5.59 10.69
C THR A 34 4.63 -7.01 10.17
N LEU A 35 5.42 -7.12 9.12
CA LEU A 35 5.94 -8.36 8.55
C LEU A 35 7.46 -8.36 8.69
N VAL A 36 8.04 -9.48 9.10
CA VAL A 36 9.49 -9.70 9.07
C VAL A 36 9.79 -10.85 8.12
N ILE A 37 10.63 -10.60 7.13
CA ILE A 37 11.07 -11.59 6.14
C ILE A 37 12.55 -11.88 6.41
N ASN A 38 12.88 -13.14 6.67
CA ASN A 38 14.26 -13.59 6.67
C ASN A 38 14.66 -13.95 5.25
N SER A 39 15.68 -13.29 4.73
CA SER A 39 16.26 -13.64 3.44
C SER A 39 17.28 -14.77 3.57
N ARG A 40 17.62 -15.42 2.46
CA ARG A 40 18.60 -16.52 2.45
C ARG A 40 20.03 -16.01 2.41
N THR A 41 20.23 -14.82 1.83
CA THR A 41 21.53 -14.18 1.66
C THR A 41 21.39 -12.68 1.84
N ALA A 42 22.45 -12.02 2.33
CA ALA A 42 22.54 -10.57 2.41
C ALA A 42 22.21 -9.86 1.07
N ARG A 43 22.62 -10.45 -0.05
CA ARG A 43 22.31 -9.93 -1.40
C ARG A 43 20.81 -9.92 -1.69
N ASP A 44 20.11 -10.98 -1.33
CA ASP A 44 18.65 -11.02 -1.47
C ASP A 44 18.04 -9.92 -0.60
N CYS A 45 18.53 -9.75 0.63
CA CYS A 45 18.08 -8.69 1.54
C CYS A 45 18.19 -7.29 0.88
N ASP A 46 19.35 -6.98 0.31
CA ASP A 46 19.63 -5.71 -0.36
C ASP A 46 18.74 -5.51 -1.59
N GLU A 47 18.59 -6.54 -2.43
CA GLU A 47 17.78 -6.47 -3.64
C GLU A 47 16.30 -6.23 -3.31
N TRP A 48 15.75 -6.96 -2.34
CA TRP A 48 14.39 -6.76 -1.88
C TRP A 48 14.19 -5.37 -1.27
N THR A 49 15.12 -4.90 -0.44
CA THR A 49 15.06 -3.56 0.17
C THR A 49 15.06 -2.46 -0.89
N LYS A 50 15.90 -2.60 -1.92
CA LYS A 50 15.94 -1.67 -3.07
C LYS A 50 14.64 -1.69 -3.86
N ASN A 51 14.11 -2.87 -4.16
CA ASN A 51 12.88 -3.01 -4.94
C ASN A 51 11.67 -2.46 -4.18
N LEU A 52 11.58 -2.69 -2.88
CA LEU A 52 10.51 -2.16 -2.03
C LEU A 52 10.61 -0.63 -1.89
N SER A 53 11.82 -0.09 -1.75
CA SER A 53 12.04 1.36 -1.74
C SER A 53 11.57 2.02 -3.05
N ASN A 54 11.92 1.42 -4.20
CA ASN A 54 11.44 1.88 -5.51
C ASN A 54 9.91 1.81 -5.64
N LEU A 55 9.28 0.77 -5.08
CA LEU A 55 7.82 0.64 -5.06
C LEU A 55 7.17 1.75 -4.22
N THR A 56 7.73 2.09 -3.07
CA THR A 56 7.28 3.22 -2.25
C THR A 56 7.38 4.55 -3.00
N GLU A 57 8.44 4.76 -3.78
CA GLU A 57 8.58 5.95 -4.62
C GLU A 57 7.54 6.03 -5.75
N GLN A 58 7.11 4.90 -6.29
CA GLN A 58 6.04 4.84 -7.29
C GLN A 58 4.66 5.03 -6.66
N ALA A 59 4.49 4.63 -5.39
CA ALA A 59 3.24 4.72 -4.63
C ALA A 59 3.08 6.06 -3.86
N LYS A 60 3.74 7.13 -4.28
CA LYS A 60 3.71 8.46 -3.62
C LYS A 60 2.31 8.99 -3.35
N ASP A 61 1.33 8.64 -4.17
CA ASP A 61 -0.07 9.03 -4.02
C ASP A 61 -0.73 8.45 -2.75
N PHE A 62 -0.20 7.35 -2.22
CA PHE A 62 -0.71 6.66 -1.04
C PHE A 62 0.18 6.86 0.20
N VAL A 63 1.45 7.18 -0.01
CA VAL A 63 2.44 7.38 1.07
C VAL A 63 2.51 8.84 1.52
N ASN A 64 2.38 9.79 0.59
CA ASN A 64 2.56 11.21 0.91
C ASN A 64 1.23 11.87 1.33
N GLU A 65 1.14 12.23 2.61
CA GLU A 65 0.02 12.96 3.20
C GLU A 65 -0.33 14.27 2.48
N THR A 66 0.65 14.96 1.91
CA THR A 66 0.39 16.25 1.24
C THR A 66 -0.35 16.08 -0.10
N ARG A 67 -0.48 14.85 -0.62
CA ARG A 67 -1.17 14.56 -1.89
C ARG A 67 -2.66 14.26 -1.71
N SER A 68 -3.08 13.87 -0.51
CA SER A 68 -4.49 13.65 -0.22
C SER A 68 -5.10 14.87 0.47
N ARG A 69 -6.41 15.06 0.29
CA ARG A 69 -7.16 16.10 1.00
C ARG A 69 -7.93 15.46 2.14
N PHE A 70 -8.08 16.18 3.25
CA PHE A 70 -8.93 15.80 4.39
C PHE A 70 -8.55 14.44 5.01
N ASP A 71 -7.25 14.14 5.11
CA ASP A 71 -6.75 12.85 5.63
C ASP A 71 -7.28 11.61 4.88
N SER A 72 -7.66 11.77 3.61
CA SER A 72 -8.05 10.66 2.74
C SER A 72 -6.85 9.74 2.45
N TYR A 73 -7.13 8.46 2.18
CA TYR A 73 -6.15 7.49 1.66
C TYR A 73 -5.94 7.59 0.14
N VAL A 74 -6.70 8.43 -0.55
CA VAL A 74 -6.70 8.54 -2.02
C VAL A 74 -6.50 10.01 -2.43
N PRO A 75 -5.63 10.30 -3.42
CA PRO A 75 -5.46 11.65 -3.93
C PRO A 75 -6.68 12.12 -4.72
N VAL A 76 -6.75 13.43 -4.98
CA VAL A 76 -7.77 14.01 -5.86
C VAL A 76 -7.54 13.53 -7.29
N ARG A 77 -8.56 12.92 -7.90
CA ARG A 77 -8.56 12.51 -9.32
C ARG A 77 -9.41 13.48 -10.12
N ALA A 78 -8.78 14.33 -10.92
CA ALA A 78 -9.48 15.23 -11.82
C ALA A 78 -10.08 14.45 -13.02
N ASN A 79 -11.08 15.05 -13.67
CA ASN A 79 -11.66 14.57 -14.93
C ASN A 79 -12.17 13.12 -14.89
N GLN A 80 -12.68 12.67 -13.74
CA GLN A 80 -13.31 11.35 -13.62
C GLN A 80 -14.74 11.41 -14.12
N LEU A 81 -15.15 10.39 -14.88
CA LEU A 81 -16.55 10.19 -15.25
C LEU A 81 -17.33 9.77 -14.01
N VAL A 82 -18.32 10.56 -13.62
CA VAL A 82 -19.12 10.33 -12.41
C VAL A 82 -20.61 10.41 -12.74
N TYR A 83 -21.38 9.52 -12.12
CA TYR A 83 -22.84 9.49 -12.20
C TYR A 83 -23.41 9.45 -10.78
N TRP A 84 -24.42 10.27 -10.52
CA TRP A 84 -25.19 10.20 -9.28
C TRP A 84 -26.54 9.53 -9.56
N PHE A 85 -27.03 8.77 -8.60
CA PHE A 85 -28.31 8.08 -8.68
C PHE A 85 -29.25 8.64 -7.62
N ILE A 86 -30.46 9.05 -8.01
CA ILE A 86 -31.45 9.59 -7.06
C ILE A 86 -32.19 8.45 -6.33
N ASN A 87 -32.40 7.31 -7.01
CA ASN A 87 -33.20 6.22 -6.47
C ASN A 87 -32.50 4.85 -6.61
N GLY A 88 -32.93 3.91 -5.78
CA GLY A 88 -32.40 2.56 -5.77
C GLY A 88 -32.61 1.81 -7.08
N LYS A 89 -33.70 2.07 -7.83
CA LYS A 89 -33.98 1.40 -9.10
C LYS A 89 -32.85 1.63 -10.11
N THR A 90 -32.54 2.90 -10.39
CA THR A 90 -31.50 3.27 -11.37
C THR A 90 -30.09 2.87 -10.92
N TYR A 91 -29.80 2.94 -9.61
CA TYR A 91 -28.56 2.42 -9.04
C TYR A 91 -28.42 0.90 -9.24
N MET A 92 -29.45 0.13 -8.88
CA MET A 92 -29.40 -1.34 -8.98
C MET A 92 -29.36 -1.81 -10.43
N GLU A 93 -30.03 -1.12 -11.36
CA GLU A 93 -29.90 -1.40 -12.79
C GLU A 93 -28.45 -1.18 -13.29
N ALA A 94 -27.77 -0.13 -12.83
CA ALA A 94 -26.38 0.13 -13.18
C ALA A 94 -25.43 -0.91 -12.55
N VAL A 95 -25.64 -1.29 -11.29
CA VAL A 95 -24.88 -2.34 -10.61
C VAL A 95 -25.04 -3.68 -11.32
N ALA A 96 -26.28 -4.07 -11.67
CA ALA A 96 -26.55 -5.33 -12.36
C ALA A 96 -25.90 -5.41 -13.75
N LYS A 97 -25.72 -4.28 -14.44
CA LYS A 97 -25.00 -4.21 -15.72
C LYS A 97 -23.48 -4.25 -15.58
N ALA A 98 -22.95 -3.87 -14.43
CA ALA A 98 -21.51 -3.83 -14.16
C ALA A 98 -20.95 -5.17 -13.66
N TRP A 99 -21.83 -6.17 -13.49
CA TRP A 99 -21.50 -7.50 -12.99
C TRP A 99 -21.37 -8.52 -14.11
#